data_AF-A0A1A8MT18-F1
#
_entry.id   AF-A0A1A8MT18-F1
#
_cell.length_a   1.000
_cell.length_b   1.000
_cell.length_c   1.000
_cell.angle_alpha   90.00
_cell.angle_beta   90.00
_cell.angle_gamma   90.00
#
_symmetry.space_group_name_H-M   'P 1'
#
loop_
_entity.id
_entity.type
_entity.pdbx_description
1 polymer ?
#
loop_
_entity_poly.entity_id
_entity_poly.type
_entity_poly.pdbx_seq_one_letter_code
_entity_poly.pdbx_strand_id
1 'polypeptide(L)'
;MDFNVKRLAADAGTFLSRAVQFTEEKFGQAEKTELDAHLENLLVRAENTKAWTEKIMKQTEVLLQPNPNVRLEEFLYEKLEKKVPTRMNNHELLGQTLIDSGNDFGPGAAYGNALIKCGETQKQIGGAEREFIQSSALNFLTPFRNFLEGDFKTILKERKLLQAEITRLLLEGVSSTHAHHLRCLNDFVEAQTTYYAQCYQYMVITVSSVPGMDSDWLMGERGNQKGKVPITYLELLN
;
A
#
# COMPACT_ATOMS: atom_id res chain seq x y z
N MET A 1 26.55 -48.15 41.44
CA MET A 1 25.12 -47.82 41.61
C MET A 1 24.69 -47.08 40.35
N ASP A 2 24.11 -47.79 39.39
CA ASP A 2 23.69 -47.15 38.14
C ASP A 2 22.40 -46.36 38.39
N PHE A 3 22.52 -45.04 38.37
CA PHE A 3 21.40 -44.13 38.46
C PHE A 3 20.55 -44.28 37.19
N ASN A 4 19.36 -44.86 37.34
CA ASN A 4 18.52 -45.27 36.22
C ASN A 4 17.71 -44.08 35.68
N VAL A 5 18.39 -43.18 34.95
CA VAL A 5 17.84 -41.97 34.31
C VAL A 5 16.60 -42.28 33.46
N LYS A 6 16.54 -43.46 32.85
CA LYS A 6 15.40 -43.89 32.01
C LYS A 6 14.11 -44.07 32.83
N ARG A 7 14.22 -44.57 34.06
CA ARG A 7 13.06 -44.74 34.96
C ARG A 7 12.59 -43.39 35.50
N LEU A 8 13.52 -42.50 35.86
CA LEU A 8 13.20 -41.14 36.29
C LEU A 8 12.47 -40.34 35.19
N ALA A 9 12.91 -40.48 33.93
CA ALA A 9 12.26 -39.84 32.79
C ALA A 9 10.85 -40.41 32.50
N ALA A 10 10.65 -41.72 32.67
CA ALA A 10 9.34 -42.36 32.54
C ALA A 10 8.36 -41.89 33.64
N ASP A 11 8.83 -41.87 34.89
CA ASP A 11 8.04 -41.41 36.03
C ASP A 11 7.67 -39.91 35.89
N ALA A 12 8.60 -39.07 35.41
CA ALA A 12 8.33 -37.67 35.09
C ALA A 12 7.33 -37.48 33.93
N GLY A 13 7.38 -38.34 32.90
CA GLY A 13 6.43 -38.31 31.78
C GLY A 13 5.00 -38.67 32.20
N THR A 14 4.84 -39.63 33.13
CA THR A 14 3.52 -39.95 33.69
C THR A 14 2.98 -38.85 34.60
N PHE A 15 3.84 -38.18 35.37
CA PHE A 15 3.46 -37.04 36.19
C PHE A 15 3.00 -35.85 35.33
N LEU A 16 3.74 -35.52 34.27
CA LEU A 16 3.35 -34.51 33.28
C LEU A 16 2.01 -34.85 32.62
N SER A 17 1.81 -36.10 32.21
CA SER A 17 0.55 -36.54 31.60
C SER A 17 -0.63 -36.41 32.56
N ARG A 18 -0.46 -36.79 33.84
CA ARG A 18 -1.49 -36.59 34.88
C ARG A 18 -1.74 -35.13 35.19
N ALA A 19 -0.71 -34.28 35.17
CA ALA A 19 -0.87 -32.84 35.35
C ALA A 19 -1.64 -32.21 34.18
N VAL A 20 -1.34 -32.60 32.94
CA VAL A 20 -2.08 -32.18 31.73
C VAL A 20 -3.53 -32.65 31.82
N GLN A 21 -3.76 -33.92 32.15
CA GLN A 21 -5.11 -34.47 32.32
C GLN A 21 -5.88 -33.75 33.44
N PHE A 22 -5.24 -33.47 34.57
CA PHE A 22 -5.87 -32.72 35.66
C PHE A 22 -6.23 -31.30 35.23
N THR A 23 -5.38 -30.63 34.44
CA THR A 23 -5.71 -29.32 33.87
C THR A 23 -6.84 -29.41 32.85
N GLU A 24 -6.87 -30.43 32.00
CA GLU A 24 -7.95 -30.65 31.03
C GLU A 24 -9.28 -30.97 31.72
N GLU A 25 -9.28 -31.75 32.80
CA GLU A 25 -10.49 -32.07 33.55
C GLU A 25 -11.01 -30.89 34.38
N LYS A 26 -10.11 -30.02 34.88
CA LYS A 26 -10.49 -28.84 35.68
C LYS A 26 -10.81 -27.59 34.86
N PHE A 27 -10.20 -27.42 33.69
CA PHE A 27 -10.42 -26.26 32.81
C PHE A 27 -11.22 -26.60 31.54
N GLY A 28 -11.22 -27.86 31.08
CA GLY A 28 -11.90 -28.31 29.86
C GLY A 28 -13.38 -28.66 30.02
N GLN A 29 -13.91 -28.64 31.24
CA GLN A 29 -15.35 -28.79 31.53
C GLN A 29 -16.08 -27.44 31.65
N ALA A 30 -15.46 -26.32 31.26
CA ALA A 30 -16.23 -25.09 31.05
C ALA A 30 -17.16 -25.32 29.86
N GLU A 31 -18.47 -25.44 30.12
CA GLU A 31 -19.48 -25.46 29.06
C GLU A 31 -19.16 -24.35 28.06
N LYS A 32 -19.08 -24.73 26.78
CA LYS A 32 -18.86 -23.78 25.69
C LYS A 32 -19.92 -22.70 25.84
N THR A 33 -19.49 -21.47 26.12
CA THR A 33 -20.43 -20.35 26.27
C THR A 33 -21.32 -20.32 25.03
N GLU A 34 -22.62 -20.55 25.19
CA GLU A 34 -23.57 -20.50 24.09
C GLU A 34 -23.59 -19.05 23.59
N LEU A 35 -23.01 -18.82 22.41
CA LEU A 35 -23.06 -17.52 21.77
C LEU A 35 -24.47 -17.35 21.20
N ASP A 36 -25.12 -16.24 21.53
CA ASP A 36 -26.40 -15.93 20.90
C ASP A 36 -26.23 -15.74 19.37
N ALA A 37 -27.30 -15.94 18.61
CA ALA A 37 -27.26 -15.85 17.15
C ALA A 37 -26.82 -14.46 16.64
N HIS A 38 -26.99 -13.41 17.43
CA HIS A 38 -26.56 -12.06 17.07
C HIS A 38 -25.03 -11.94 17.15
N LEU A 39 -24.43 -12.46 18.21
CA LEU A 39 -22.98 -12.49 18.42
C LEU A 39 -22.28 -13.35 17.36
N GLU A 40 -22.88 -14.49 16.96
CA GLU A 40 -22.35 -15.28 15.84
C GLU A 40 -22.34 -14.50 14.53
N ASN A 41 -23.43 -13.79 14.21
CA ASN A 41 -23.49 -12.94 13.01
C ASN A 41 -22.45 -11.82 13.02
N LEU A 42 -22.25 -11.18 14.18
CA LEU A 42 -21.23 -10.16 14.38
C LEU A 42 -19.82 -10.72 14.16
N LEU A 43 -19.54 -11.93 14.67
CA LEU A 43 -18.26 -12.61 14.49
C LEU A 43 -17.98 -12.92 13.02
N VAL A 44 -18.94 -13.51 12.31
CA VAL A 44 -18.83 -13.81 10.87
C VAL A 44 -18.54 -12.53 10.09
N ARG A 45 -19.25 -11.44 10.40
CA ARG A 45 -19.02 -10.15 9.76
C ARG A 45 -17.61 -9.63 10.01
N ALA A 46 -17.11 -9.68 11.24
CA ALA A 46 -15.77 -9.21 11.57
C ALA A 46 -14.67 -10.05 10.91
N GLU A 47 -14.83 -11.38 10.85
CA GLU A 47 -13.91 -12.26 10.14
C GLU A 47 -13.86 -11.95 8.64
N ASN A 48 -15.01 -11.71 8.02
CA ASN A 48 -15.09 -11.27 6.63
C ASN A 48 -14.40 -9.92 6.41
N THR A 49 -14.67 -8.94 7.29
CA THR A 49 -14.01 -7.62 7.24
C THR A 49 -12.50 -7.78 7.28
N LYS A 50 -11.96 -8.57 8.21
CA LYS A 50 -10.53 -8.86 8.30
C LYS A 50 -9.98 -9.48 7.02
N ALA A 51 -10.65 -10.52 6.50
CA ALA A 51 -10.21 -11.22 5.30
C ALA A 51 -10.19 -10.31 4.06
N TRP A 52 -11.16 -9.42 3.91
CA TRP A 52 -11.20 -8.45 2.82
C TRP A 52 -10.13 -7.37 2.98
N THR A 53 -9.96 -6.82 4.18
CA THR A 53 -8.90 -5.83 4.48
C THR A 53 -7.52 -6.39 4.14
N GLU A 54 -7.20 -7.62 4.55
CA GLU A 54 -5.92 -8.29 4.23
C GLU A 54 -5.71 -8.44 2.72
N LYS A 55 -6.75 -8.90 1.99
CA LYS A 55 -6.67 -9.11 0.53
C LYS A 55 -6.48 -7.80 -0.22
N ILE A 56 -7.25 -6.77 0.12
CA ILE A 56 -7.20 -5.45 -0.52
C ILE A 56 -5.83 -4.83 -0.27
N MET A 57 -5.38 -4.79 0.98
CA MET A 57 -4.07 -4.23 1.35
C MET A 57 -2.94 -4.90 0.59
N LYS A 58 -2.92 -6.24 0.53
CA LYS A 58 -1.90 -7.01 -0.20
C LYS A 58 -1.88 -6.67 -1.69
N GLN A 59 -3.04 -6.51 -2.33
CA GLN A 59 -3.10 -6.18 -3.74
C GLN A 59 -2.68 -4.73 -4.02
N THR A 60 -3.03 -3.81 -3.12
CA THR A 60 -2.55 -2.42 -3.20
C THR A 60 -1.05 -2.33 -3.01
N GLU A 61 -0.44 -3.09 -2.09
CA GLU A 61 1.02 -3.15 -1.96
C GLU A 61 1.70 -3.64 -3.25
N VAL A 62 1.13 -4.62 -3.93
CA VAL A 62 1.64 -5.10 -5.24
C VAL A 62 1.51 -4.03 -6.32
N LEU A 63 0.43 -3.25 -6.32
CA LEU A 63 0.25 -2.12 -7.24
C LEU A 63 1.33 -1.05 -7.02
N LEU A 64 1.56 -0.66 -5.77
CA LEU A 64 2.51 0.41 -5.42
C LEU A 64 3.98 -0.02 -5.56
N GLN A 65 4.28 -1.28 -5.27
CA GLN A 65 5.62 -1.85 -5.40
C GLN A 65 5.55 -3.29 -5.92
N PRO A 66 5.55 -3.48 -7.26
CA PRO A 66 5.45 -4.81 -7.86
C PRO A 66 6.60 -5.73 -7.48
N ASN A 67 7.78 -5.18 -7.19
CA ASN A 67 8.96 -5.97 -6.85
C ASN A 67 8.85 -6.58 -5.44
N PRO A 68 8.75 -7.92 -5.31
CA PRO A 68 8.57 -8.57 -4.01
C PRO A 68 9.79 -8.41 -3.09
N ASN A 69 11.01 -8.32 -3.64
CA ASN A 69 12.22 -8.18 -2.85
C ASN A 69 12.28 -6.80 -2.19
N VAL A 70 11.88 -5.76 -2.93
CA VAL A 70 11.85 -4.39 -2.39
C VAL A 70 10.77 -4.26 -1.32
N ARG A 71 9.58 -4.85 -1.52
CA ARG A 71 8.54 -4.87 -0.47
C ARG A 71 9.00 -5.56 0.81
N LEU A 72 9.67 -6.72 0.69
CA LEU A 72 10.20 -7.43 1.85
C LEU A 72 11.23 -6.59 2.59
N GLU A 73 12.10 -5.91 1.86
CA GLU A 73 13.10 -5.01 2.44
C GLU A 73 12.44 -3.83 3.17
N GLU A 74 11.48 -3.15 2.55
CA GLU A 74 10.71 -2.05 3.17
C GLU A 74 10.05 -2.49 4.47
N PHE A 75 9.42 -3.68 4.47
CA PHE A 75 8.84 -4.28 5.67
C PHE A 75 9.86 -4.51 6.78
N LEU A 76 11.07 -4.98 6.45
CA LEU A 76 12.15 -5.18 7.42
C LEU A 76 12.63 -3.84 8.01
N TYR A 77 12.77 -2.80 7.19
CA TYR A 77 13.12 -1.46 7.67
C TYR A 77 12.06 -0.90 8.62
N GLU A 78 10.77 -1.05 8.27
CA GLU A 78 9.65 -0.67 9.13
C GLU A 78 9.69 -1.40 10.48
N LYS A 79 9.90 -2.73 10.49
CA LYS A 79 9.99 -3.53 11.73
C LYS A 79 11.23 -3.23 12.57
N LEU A 80 12.31 -2.73 11.96
CA LEU A 80 13.52 -2.32 12.67
C LEU A 80 13.51 -0.84 13.09
N GLU A 81 12.40 -0.12 12.85
CA GLU A 81 12.27 1.33 13.09
C GLU A 81 13.39 2.14 12.40
N LYS A 82 13.87 1.65 11.26
CA LYS A 82 14.91 2.29 10.46
C LYS A 82 14.29 3.03 9.30
N LYS A 83 14.92 4.15 8.93
CA LYS A 83 14.53 4.89 7.73
C LYS A 83 14.79 4.04 6.49
N VAL A 84 13.74 3.82 5.70
CA VAL A 84 13.84 3.18 4.38
C VAL A 84 14.76 4.03 3.49
N PRO A 85 15.76 3.44 2.80
CA PRO A 85 16.59 4.16 1.85
C PRO A 85 15.75 4.78 0.73
N THR A 86 15.95 6.06 0.43
CA THR A 86 15.34 6.69 -0.75
C THR A 86 15.96 6.08 -1.99
N ARG A 87 15.17 5.34 -2.77
CA ARG A 87 15.57 4.80 -4.06
C ARG A 87 14.92 5.60 -5.18
N MET A 88 15.66 5.74 -6.27
CA MET A 88 15.09 6.26 -7.50
C MET A 88 14.10 5.25 -8.06
N ASN A 89 12.90 5.70 -8.42
CA ASN A 89 11.97 4.84 -9.15
C ASN A 89 12.39 4.68 -10.61
N ASN A 90 11.66 3.83 -11.33
CA ASN A 90 11.98 3.48 -12.72
C ASN A 90 11.97 4.72 -13.64
N HIS A 91 11.04 5.65 -13.39
CA HIS A 91 10.95 6.89 -14.14
C HIS A 91 12.18 7.78 -13.86
N GLU A 92 12.55 7.99 -12.59
CA GLU A 92 13.72 8.79 -12.22
C GLU A 92 15.03 8.20 -12.78
N LEU A 93 15.20 6.87 -12.75
CA LEU A 93 16.36 6.16 -13.32
C LEU A 93 16.49 6.37 -14.83
N LEU A 94 15.39 6.18 -15.58
CA LEU A 94 15.39 6.43 -17.02
C LEU A 94 15.64 7.91 -17.32
N GLY A 95 15.00 8.81 -16.57
CA GLY A 95 15.15 10.25 -16.73
C GLY A 95 16.59 10.71 -16.52
N GLN A 96 17.28 10.17 -15.51
CA GLN A 96 18.70 10.44 -15.27
C GLN A 96 19.56 9.99 -16.46
N THR A 97 19.37 8.77 -16.94
CA THR A 97 20.13 8.21 -18.07
C THR A 97 19.95 9.05 -19.34
N LEU A 98 18.72 9.51 -19.61
CA LEU A 98 18.42 10.38 -20.76
C LEU A 98 19.10 11.74 -20.68
N ILE A 99 19.10 12.36 -19.49
CA ILE A 99 19.74 13.65 -19.25
C ILE A 99 21.26 13.53 -19.43
N ASP A 100 21.88 12.52 -18.81
CA ASP A 100 23.32 12.30 -18.91
C ASP A 100 23.74 12.04 -20.37
N SER A 101 23.02 11.15 -21.06
CA SER A 101 23.26 10.88 -22.48
C SER A 101 23.10 12.14 -23.34
N GLY A 102 22.08 12.96 -23.06
CA GLY A 102 21.85 14.21 -23.79
C GLY A 102 22.93 15.26 -23.55
N ASN A 103 23.50 15.32 -22.36
CA ASN A 103 24.64 16.18 -22.04
C ASN A 103 25.92 15.72 -22.74
N ASP A 104 26.13 14.41 -22.90
CA ASP A 104 27.30 13.84 -23.59
C ASP A 104 27.34 14.19 -25.10
N PHE A 105 26.18 14.45 -25.73
CA PHE A 105 26.12 14.94 -27.11
C PHE A 105 26.69 16.37 -27.29
N GLY A 106 26.79 17.14 -26.21
CA GLY A 106 27.25 18.53 -26.23
C GLY A 106 26.17 19.55 -26.64
N PRO A 107 26.41 20.84 -26.35
CA PRO A 107 25.45 21.90 -26.60
C PRO A 107 25.21 22.10 -28.10
N GLY A 108 23.95 22.30 -28.48
CA GLY A 108 23.54 22.62 -29.86
C GLY A 108 23.12 21.42 -30.72
N ALA A 109 23.33 20.19 -30.26
CA ALA A 109 22.77 19.00 -30.91
C ALA A 109 21.25 18.92 -30.67
N ALA A 110 20.45 18.97 -31.74
CA ALA A 110 18.99 18.91 -31.65
C ALA A 110 18.50 17.65 -30.93
N TYR A 111 19.16 16.51 -31.16
CA TYR A 111 18.83 15.24 -30.49
C TYR A 111 19.21 15.25 -29.00
N GLY A 112 20.38 15.77 -28.63
CA GLY A 112 20.78 15.91 -27.23
C GLY A 112 19.80 16.79 -26.43
N ASN A 113 19.38 17.92 -27.01
CA ASN A 113 18.36 18.78 -26.41
C ASN A 113 17.00 18.09 -26.25
N ALA A 114 16.62 17.21 -27.18
CA ALA A 114 15.40 16.42 -27.07
C ALA A 114 15.51 15.37 -25.95
N LEU A 115 16.65 14.65 -25.85
CA LEU A 115 16.91 13.68 -24.78
C LEU A 115 16.83 14.33 -23.40
N ILE A 116 17.45 15.49 -23.21
CA ILE A 116 17.40 16.24 -21.94
C ILE A 116 15.95 16.57 -21.59
N LYS A 117 15.18 17.13 -22.52
CA LYS A 117 13.76 17.47 -22.29
C LYS A 117 12.91 16.25 -21.96
N CYS A 118 13.12 15.12 -22.65
CA CYS A 118 12.43 13.86 -22.35
C CYS A 118 12.80 13.36 -20.95
N GLY A 119 14.07 13.42 -20.57
CA GLY A 119 14.53 13.00 -19.25
C GLY A 119 14.01 13.89 -18.12
N GLU A 120 13.90 15.20 -18.34
CA GLU A 120 13.26 16.13 -17.40
C GLU A 120 11.78 15.78 -17.17
N THR A 121 11.02 15.56 -18.23
CA THR A 121 9.60 15.13 -18.12
C THR A 121 9.50 13.79 -17.39
N GLN A 122 10.40 12.83 -17.67
CA GLN A 122 10.42 11.55 -16.97
C GLN A 122 10.69 11.71 -15.47
N LYS A 123 11.60 12.62 -15.07
CA LYS A 123 11.83 12.92 -13.65
C LYS A 123 10.60 13.55 -12.98
N GLN A 124 9.83 14.38 -13.69
CA GLN A 124 8.57 14.93 -13.15
C GLN A 124 7.54 13.83 -12.89
N ILE A 125 7.37 12.89 -13.83
CA ILE A 125 6.50 11.72 -13.65
C ILE A 125 6.96 10.88 -12.45
N GLY A 126 8.27 10.64 -12.32
CA GLY A 126 8.83 9.94 -11.18
C GLY A 126 8.59 10.66 -9.83
N GLY A 127 8.63 12.00 -9.82
CA GLY A 127 8.26 12.79 -8.65
C GLY A 127 6.80 12.57 -8.23
N ALA A 128 5.87 12.65 -9.19
CA ALA A 128 4.45 12.41 -8.94
C ALA A 128 4.17 10.96 -8.49
N GLU A 129 4.88 9.97 -9.04
CA GLU A 129 4.75 8.56 -8.62
C GLU A 129 5.16 8.39 -7.15
N ARG A 130 6.26 9.04 -6.74
CA ARG A 130 6.70 8.99 -5.34
C ARG A 130 5.67 9.57 -4.39
N GLU A 131 5.07 10.70 -4.74
CA GLU A 131 4.00 11.32 -3.95
C GLU A 131 2.75 10.43 -3.88
N PHE A 132 2.37 9.80 -4.98
CA PHE A 132 1.26 8.84 -5.03
C PHE A 132 1.50 7.63 -4.12
N ILE A 133 2.67 7.02 -4.19
CA ILE A 133 3.05 5.87 -3.34
C ILE A 133 3.02 6.28 -1.87
N GLN A 134 3.60 7.45 -1.53
CA GLN A 134 3.62 7.95 -0.16
C GLN A 134 2.21 8.24 0.37
N SER A 135 1.38 8.94 -0.40
CA SER A 135 -0.01 9.25 -0.01
C SER A 135 -0.82 7.98 0.20
N SER A 136 -0.68 6.99 -0.69
CA SER A 136 -1.35 5.70 -0.57
C SER A 136 -0.87 4.92 0.66
N ALA A 137 0.43 4.95 0.96
CA ALA A 137 0.97 4.29 2.16
C ALA A 137 0.40 4.90 3.46
N LEU A 138 0.33 6.23 3.54
CA LEU A 138 -0.12 6.95 4.74
C LEU A 138 -1.63 6.94 4.93
N ASN A 139 -2.40 7.18 3.86
CA ASN A 139 -3.84 7.41 3.95
C ASN A 139 -4.68 6.15 3.69
N PHE A 140 -4.09 5.11 3.09
CA PHE A 140 -4.77 3.86 2.77
C PHE A 140 -4.19 2.65 3.50
N LEU A 141 -2.89 2.35 3.32
CA LEU A 141 -2.28 1.14 3.89
C LEU A 141 -2.14 1.22 5.42
N THR A 142 -1.72 2.36 5.96
CA THR A 142 -1.47 2.53 7.40
C THR A 142 -2.76 2.34 8.23
N PRO A 143 -3.91 2.96 7.89
CA PRO A 143 -5.17 2.70 8.59
C PRO A 143 -5.59 1.23 8.58
N PHE A 144 -5.43 0.56 7.44
CA PHE A 144 -5.79 -0.86 7.31
C PHE A 144 -4.87 -1.74 8.16
N ARG A 145 -3.59 -1.42 8.20
CA ARG A 145 -2.61 -2.10 9.07
C ARG A 145 -2.91 -1.88 10.55
N ASN A 146 -3.26 -0.66 10.95
CA ASN A 146 -3.63 -0.34 12.34
C ASN A 146 -4.88 -1.13 12.79
N PHE A 147 -5.89 -1.25 11.92
CA PHE A 147 -7.06 -2.08 12.20
C PHE A 147 -6.68 -3.56 12.38
N LEU A 148 -5.87 -4.12 11.47
CA LEU A 148 -5.47 -5.53 11.52
C LEU A 148 -4.54 -5.85 12.70
N GLU A 149 -3.56 -4.99 12.96
CA GLU A 149 -2.54 -5.21 13.99
C GLU A 149 -2.96 -4.74 15.39
N GLY A 150 -3.95 -3.85 15.50
CA GLY A 150 -4.47 -3.30 16.75
C GLY A 150 -5.88 -3.81 17.09
N ASP A 151 -6.89 -3.22 16.46
CA ASP A 151 -8.30 -3.46 16.79
C ASP A 151 -8.67 -4.95 16.66
N PHE A 152 -8.34 -5.56 15.53
CA PHE A 152 -8.71 -6.95 15.25
C PHE A 152 -7.98 -7.94 16.16
N LYS A 153 -6.72 -7.67 16.54
CA LYS A 153 -6.01 -8.48 17.54
C LYS A 153 -6.68 -8.40 18.91
N THR A 154 -7.18 -7.23 19.28
CA THR A 154 -7.95 -7.04 20.51
C THR A 154 -9.25 -7.86 20.47
N ILE A 155 -10.00 -7.79 19.36
CA ILE A 155 -11.21 -8.62 19.14
C ILE A 155 -10.90 -10.12 19.32
N LEU A 156 -9.81 -10.61 18.71
CA LEU A 156 -9.41 -12.01 18.83
C LEU A 156 -9.03 -12.40 20.27
N LYS A 157 -8.35 -11.51 20.99
CA LYS A 157 -7.96 -11.73 22.38
C LYS A 157 -9.19 -11.85 23.28
N GLU A 158 -10.12 -10.91 23.19
CA GLU A 158 -11.32 -10.90 24.06
C GLU A 158 -12.26 -12.07 23.75
N ARG A 159 -12.37 -12.45 22.47
CA ARG A 159 -13.05 -13.68 22.06
C ARG A 159 -12.43 -14.92 22.72
N LYS A 160 -11.10 -15.02 22.76
CA LYS A 160 -10.38 -16.15 23.38
C LYS A 160 -10.57 -16.20 24.89
N LEU A 161 -10.73 -15.04 25.55
CA LEU A 161 -11.00 -14.94 26.98
C LEU A 161 -12.47 -15.21 27.34
N LEU A 162 -13.33 -15.53 26.37
CA LEU A 162 -14.77 -15.75 26.55
C LEU A 162 -15.50 -14.56 27.17
N GLN A 163 -14.97 -13.34 27.00
CA GLN A 163 -15.61 -12.11 27.46
C GLN A 163 -16.68 -11.68 26.44
N ALA A 164 -17.81 -12.38 26.43
CA ALA A 164 -18.86 -12.24 25.42
C ALA A 164 -19.37 -10.78 25.28
N GLU A 165 -19.55 -10.08 26.40
CA GLU A 165 -20.07 -8.70 26.41
C GLU A 165 -19.06 -7.70 25.83
N ILE A 166 -17.78 -7.81 26.21
CA ILE A 166 -16.70 -6.97 25.65
C ILE A 166 -16.49 -7.30 24.18
N THR A 167 -16.50 -8.57 23.81
CA THR A 167 -16.39 -9.03 22.42
C THR A 167 -17.53 -8.45 21.58
N ARG A 168 -18.77 -8.46 22.10
CA ARG A 168 -19.93 -7.87 21.43
C ARG A 168 -19.74 -6.38 21.16
N LEU A 169 -19.35 -5.61 22.18
CA LEU A 169 -19.10 -4.17 22.04
C LEU A 169 -18.02 -3.88 20.98
N LEU A 170 -16.92 -4.63 20.98
CA LEU A 170 -15.87 -4.47 19.98
C LEU A 170 -16.35 -4.81 18.56
N LEU A 171 -17.16 -5.86 18.41
CA LEU A 171 -17.71 -6.27 17.11
C LEU A 171 -18.76 -5.27 16.58
N GLU A 172 -19.59 -4.69 17.45
CA GLU A 172 -20.49 -3.59 17.10
C GLU A 172 -19.68 -2.38 16.63
N GLY A 173 -18.53 -2.12 17.27
CA GLY A 173 -17.54 -1.11 16.88
C GLY A 173 -16.97 -1.29 15.47
N VAL A 174 -16.90 -2.50 14.91
CA VAL A 174 -16.42 -2.75 13.53
C VAL A 174 -17.25 -1.97 12.48
N SER A 175 -18.51 -1.69 12.76
CA SER A 175 -19.35 -0.85 11.88
C SER A 175 -18.81 0.59 11.77
N SER A 176 -18.24 1.13 12.84
CA SER A 176 -17.57 2.44 12.81
C SER A 176 -16.26 2.41 12.01
N THR A 177 -15.51 1.30 12.10
CA THR A 177 -14.30 1.07 11.30
C THR A 177 -14.62 1.05 9.80
N HIS A 178 -15.78 0.52 9.40
CA HIS A 178 -16.21 0.56 8.00
C HIS A 178 -16.36 1.98 7.46
N ALA A 179 -16.86 2.94 8.25
CA ALA A 179 -16.94 4.34 7.84
C ALA A 179 -15.55 4.96 7.64
N HIS A 180 -14.55 4.52 8.42
CA HIS A 180 -13.17 4.93 8.20
C HIS A 180 -12.58 4.30 6.94
N HIS A 181 -12.73 2.99 6.74
CA HIS A 181 -12.25 2.29 5.54
C HIS A 181 -12.88 2.86 4.25
N LEU A 182 -14.15 3.25 4.29
CA LEU A 182 -14.81 3.90 3.15
C LEU A 182 -14.13 5.22 2.77
N ARG A 183 -13.73 6.03 3.76
CA ARG A 183 -12.98 7.26 3.51
C ARG A 183 -11.61 6.95 2.91
N CYS A 184 -10.86 6.01 3.49
CA CYS A 184 -9.57 5.57 2.94
C CYS A 184 -9.69 5.13 1.47
N LEU A 185 -10.74 4.38 1.11
CA LEU A 185 -10.98 3.94 -0.26
C LEU A 185 -11.20 5.13 -1.22
N ASN A 186 -11.96 6.14 -0.81
CA ASN A 186 -12.15 7.36 -1.60
C ASN A 186 -10.83 8.13 -1.75
N ASP A 187 -10.09 8.33 -0.65
CA ASP A 187 -8.81 9.04 -0.65
C ASP A 187 -7.79 8.35 -1.57
N PHE A 188 -7.79 7.02 -1.62
CA PHE A 188 -6.92 6.24 -2.49
C PHE A 188 -7.26 6.44 -3.98
N VAL A 189 -8.54 6.45 -4.34
CA VAL A 189 -8.98 6.72 -5.71
C VAL A 189 -8.66 8.16 -6.12
N GLU A 190 -8.81 9.12 -5.21
CA GLU A 190 -8.45 10.51 -5.45
C GLU A 190 -6.94 10.68 -5.65
N ALA A 191 -6.12 9.99 -4.85
CA ALA A 191 -4.67 9.97 -5.01
C ALA A 191 -4.25 9.40 -6.38
N GLN A 192 -4.87 8.29 -6.82
CA GLN A 192 -4.63 7.74 -8.17
C GLN A 192 -5.04 8.71 -9.27
N THR A 193 -6.23 9.30 -9.14
CA THR A 193 -6.77 10.25 -10.13
C THR A 193 -5.84 11.45 -10.29
N THR A 194 -5.39 11.99 -9.16
CA THR A 194 -4.45 13.12 -9.12
C THR A 194 -3.12 12.77 -9.79
N TYR A 195 -2.58 11.59 -9.49
CA TYR A 195 -1.34 11.11 -10.10
C TYR A 195 -1.44 11.02 -11.63
N TYR A 196 -2.46 10.35 -12.16
CA TYR A 196 -2.64 10.22 -13.60
C TYR A 196 -2.90 11.56 -14.28
N ALA A 197 -3.68 12.45 -13.65
CA ALA A 197 -3.93 13.79 -14.16
C ALA A 197 -2.63 14.62 -14.23
N GLN A 198 -1.80 14.58 -13.19
CA GLN A 198 -0.48 15.25 -13.20
C GLN A 198 0.44 14.69 -14.28
N CYS A 199 0.54 13.37 -14.38
CA CYS A 199 1.37 12.74 -15.42
C CYS A 199 0.91 13.15 -16.82
N TYR A 200 -0.40 13.17 -17.06
CA TYR A 200 -0.97 13.63 -18.32
C TYR A 200 -0.59 15.09 -18.60
N GLN A 201 -0.71 15.97 -17.61
CA GLN A 201 -0.31 17.39 -17.74
C GLN A 201 1.19 17.56 -18.03
N TYR A 202 2.06 16.68 -17.55
CA TYR A 202 3.50 16.73 -17.86
C TYR A 202 3.81 16.26 -19.29
N MET A 203 2.99 15.36 -19.85
CA MET A 203 3.21 14.77 -21.17
C MET A 203 2.59 15.59 -22.30
N VAL A 204 1.47 16.28 -22.06
CA VAL A 204 0.72 16.99 -23.09
C VAL A 204 1.11 18.46 -23.16
N ILE A 205 1.14 19.00 -24.38
CA ILE A 205 1.23 20.44 -24.63
C ILE A 205 -0.16 20.97 -24.98
N THR A 206 -0.56 22.08 -24.38
CA THR A 206 -1.82 22.75 -24.73
C THR A 206 -1.59 23.52 -26.03
N VAL A 207 -2.48 23.40 -27.01
CA VAL A 207 -2.33 24.11 -28.28
C VAL A 207 -3.51 25.06 -28.53
N SER A 208 -3.24 26.24 -29.08
CA SER A 208 -4.27 27.25 -29.37
C SER A 208 -4.01 27.97 -30.69
N SER A 209 -5.07 28.45 -31.36
CA SER A 209 -4.96 29.35 -32.51
C SER A 209 -4.87 30.79 -32.02
N VAL A 210 -3.97 31.58 -32.61
CA VAL A 210 -3.71 32.97 -32.24
C VAL A 210 -3.99 33.87 -33.45
N PRO A 211 -4.57 35.08 -33.28
CA PRO A 211 -4.84 35.97 -34.40
C PRO A 211 -3.59 36.28 -35.23
N GLY A 212 -3.68 36.14 -36.56
CA GLY A 212 -2.56 36.36 -37.48
C GLY A 212 -1.58 35.18 -37.63
N MET A 213 -1.92 34.02 -37.07
CA MET A 213 -1.15 32.78 -37.22
C MET A 213 -1.62 31.99 -38.46
N ASP A 214 -0.68 31.44 -39.22
CA ASP A 214 -0.96 30.60 -40.39
C ASP A 214 -1.72 29.32 -39.99
N SER A 215 -2.62 28.86 -40.86
CA SER A 215 -3.52 27.73 -40.59
C SER A 215 -2.81 26.40 -40.34
N ASP A 216 -1.55 26.26 -40.77
CA ASP A 216 -0.76 25.04 -40.60
C ASP A 216 -0.05 24.97 -39.24
N TRP A 217 -0.18 26.01 -38.41
CA TRP A 217 0.53 26.17 -37.15
C TRP A 217 -0.43 26.47 -36.00
N LEU A 218 -0.12 25.91 -34.83
CA LEU A 218 -0.75 26.26 -33.57
C LEU A 218 0.30 26.80 -32.59
N MET A 219 -0.14 27.62 -31.64
CA MET A 219 0.69 28.01 -30.51
C MET A 219 0.62 26.90 -29.46
N GLY A 220 1.70 26.14 -29.32
CA GLY A 220 1.87 25.17 -28.25
C GLY A 220 2.38 25.85 -26.98
N GLU A 221 1.74 25.54 -25.86
CA GLU A 221 2.05 26.01 -24.52
C GLU A 221 2.32 24.81 -23.63
N ARG A 222 3.49 24.81 -22.96
CA ARG A 222 3.84 23.82 -21.94
C ARG A 222 4.34 24.56 -20.70
N GLY A 223 3.46 24.73 -19.72
CA GLY A 223 3.72 25.61 -18.58
C GLY A 223 3.99 27.05 -19.03
N ASN A 224 5.17 27.60 -18.73
CA ASN A 224 5.56 28.96 -19.13
C ASN A 224 6.21 29.05 -20.52
N GLN A 225 6.44 27.93 -21.20
CA GLN A 225 7.05 27.91 -22.53
C GLN A 225 5.97 27.97 -23.61
N LYS A 226 6.17 28.83 -24.61
CA LYS A 226 5.28 28.97 -25.76
C LYS A 226 6.07 28.89 -27.06
N GLY A 227 5.50 28.27 -28.09
CA GLY A 227 6.14 28.16 -29.40
C GLY A 227 5.18 27.73 -30.50
N LYS A 228 5.55 28.01 -31.74
CA LYS A 228 4.78 27.54 -32.90
C LYS A 228 5.02 26.05 -33.10
N VAL A 229 3.95 25.27 -33.20
CA VAL A 229 3.98 23.83 -33.47
C VAL A 229 3.17 23.56 -34.74
N PRO A 230 3.73 22.89 -35.77
CA PRO A 230 2.97 22.54 -36.95
C PRO A 230 1.90 21.51 -36.62
N ILE A 231 0.70 21.67 -37.19
CA ILE A 231 -0.44 20.76 -36.98
C ILE A 231 -0.10 19.33 -37.39
N THR A 232 0.77 19.14 -38.38
CA THR A 232 1.18 17.82 -38.87
C THR A 232 1.87 16.94 -37.83
N TYR A 233 2.35 17.52 -36.73
CA TYR A 233 3.01 16.81 -35.62
C TYR A 233 2.12 16.69 -34.38
N LEU A 234 0.85 17.09 -34.45
CA LEU A 234 -0.07 17.11 -33.33
C LEU A 234 -1.16 16.05 -33.51
N GLU A 235 -1.39 15.29 -32.44
CA GLU A 235 -2.62 14.53 -32.26
C GLU A 235 -3.47 15.27 -31.22
N LEU A 236 -4.61 15.81 -31.66
CA LEU A 236 -5.52 16.55 -30.78
C LEU A 236 -6.35 15.55 -29.98
N LEU A 237 -6.18 15.58 -28.66
CA LEU A 237 -6.97 14.79 -27.73
C LEU A 237 -8.29 15.55 -27.48
N ASN A 238 -9.41 14.96 -27.90
CA ASN A 238 -10.76 15.50 -27.71
C ASN A 238 -11.31 15.26 -26.31
#